data_AF-A0A820YCK9-F1
#
_entry.id   AF-A0A820YCK9-F1
#
_cell.length_a   1.000
_cell.length_b   1.000
_cell.length_c   1.000
_cell.angle_alpha   90.00
_cell.angle_beta   90.00
_cell.angle_gamma   90.00
#
_symmetry.space_group_name_H-M   'P 1'
#
loop_
_entity.id
_entity.type
_entity.pdbx_description
1 polymer ?
#
loop_
_entity_poly.entity_id
_entity_poly.type
_entity_poly.pdbx_seq_one_letter_code
_entity_poly.pdbx_strand_id
1 'polypeptide(L)'
;MPPKKKEEAKPKPLIGRVGTNLKMGIVGLPNAGKSTFFNILTKSSVPAENFPFCTINPNESRVPVPDSRFDFLCQHYEPLSKQPAYLNVVDIAGLVKGASEGQGLGNAFLSHIKACDGIFHMVRLFDEVDIAHVEGNVDPIRDIEIIHDELRLKDLEMAKKIGEDLEKKVVRGNDKTLKLDHETINKVLHLLNEERGSLRFNDWNEKEIEVLNKHLFNTSKPMVYLLNMSEEDYIKKKNKWLGKVKQWIDEHDPGATVIPFSANYEYRLVDLPHDESEKIIKETGAPSSLEKIILAGYRALQLCYFFTCGKDEVKAWTIQVGTKAPHAAGRIHTDFEKGFIMAEVMKYDDFKEFGNENAVKAEGKYRQQGKNYIVEDGDIIYFKANTGGGSISYDFQQQNYSLSQPYAQYSNDNFIPSPYNFNSQVNNHQFYCPNDYMRSTATSNQNDDVYDEPPLLEELGINFDHIFKKTKSVLNPFTTPDLSILDDVDLAGPLVFCLAFACSLLLLGKIHFGYVYGIVTLGNVGMYGLLNLMASPDKPCSGLFVTSVLGYCLLPMVILSFSSFLLKLNGFINMIIAIIFIIWCSISASKLFTASLAMIGQQLLVAYPCALFYGVFALLTMF
;
A
#
# COMPACT_ATOMS: atom_id res chain seq x y z
N MET A 1 -31.32 50.41 9.64
CA MET A 1 -31.08 48.95 9.63
C MET A 1 -29.58 48.74 9.76
N PRO A 2 -29.10 47.81 10.61
CA PRO A 2 -27.70 47.39 10.53
C PRO A 2 -27.43 46.79 9.14
N PRO A 3 -26.24 47.00 8.55
CA PRO A 3 -25.93 46.41 7.26
C PRO A 3 -26.01 44.88 7.36
N LYS A 4 -26.70 44.25 6.40
CA LYS A 4 -26.63 42.78 6.27
C LYS A 4 -25.16 42.40 6.17
N LYS A 5 -24.67 41.57 7.09
CA LYS A 5 -23.41 40.84 6.87
C LYS A 5 -23.51 40.22 5.48
N LYS A 6 -22.53 40.46 4.61
CA LYS A 6 -22.31 39.56 3.48
C LYS A 6 -22.10 38.19 4.11
N GLU A 7 -23.00 37.25 3.84
CA GLU A 7 -22.74 35.86 4.15
C GLU A 7 -21.52 35.47 3.32
N GLU A 8 -20.40 35.22 3.99
CA GLU A 8 -19.22 34.65 3.35
C GLU A 8 -19.67 33.33 2.73
N ALA A 9 -19.52 33.23 1.41
CA ALA A 9 -19.92 32.03 0.68
C ALA A 9 -19.20 30.84 1.32
N LYS A 10 -19.98 29.83 1.74
CA LYS A 10 -19.41 28.62 2.34
C LYS A 10 -18.38 28.03 1.36
N PRO A 11 -17.21 27.58 1.84
CA PRO A 11 -16.27 26.88 0.97
C PRO A 11 -16.97 25.65 0.39
N LYS A 12 -16.94 25.50 -0.94
CA LYS A 12 -17.48 24.32 -1.61
C LYS A 12 -16.80 23.06 -1.06
N PRO A 13 -17.53 21.94 -0.89
CA PRO A 13 -16.93 20.68 -0.48
C PRO A 13 -15.86 20.25 -1.49
N LEU A 14 -14.84 19.54 -1.01
CA LEU A 14 -13.75 19.05 -1.85
C LEU A 14 -14.25 17.90 -2.73
N ILE A 15 -13.82 17.88 -3.99
CA ILE A 15 -14.07 16.75 -4.91
C ILE A 15 -13.00 15.69 -4.65
N GLY A 16 -13.43 14.47 -4.34
CA GLY A 16 -12.56 13.35 -4.00
C GLY A 16 -12.92 12.67 -2.68
N ARG A 17 -11.98 11.90 -2.13
CA ARG A 17 -12.14 11.20 -0.86
C ARG A 17 -11.90 12.16 0.32
N VAL A 18 -12.77 12.10 1.32
CA VAL A 18 -12.58 12.80 2.60
C VAL A 18 -11.79 11.91 3.54
N GLY A 19 -10.68 12.41 4.10
CA GLY A 19 -9.81 11.67 5.00
C GLY A 19 -8.34 12.14 4.95
N THR A 20 -7.51 11.66 5.88
CA THR A 20 -6.09 12.04 6.00
C THR A 20 -5.12 11.05 5.36
N ASN A 21 -5.58 9.83 5.05
CA ASN A 21 -4.74 8.74 4.55
C ASN A 21 -4.87 8.62 3.03
N LEU A 22 -4.71 9.75 2.34
CA LEU A 22 -4.83 9.85 0.89
C LEU A 22 -3.54 9.39 0.19
N LYS A 23 -3.64 8.95 -1.07
CA LYS A 23 -2.52 8.39 -1.85
C LYS A 23 -2.33 9.06 -3.22
N MET A 24 -1.07 9.31 -3.59
CA MET A 24 -0.70 9.69 -4.96
C MET A 24 -0.32 8.43 -5.77
N GLY A 25 -0.96 8.21 -6.91
CA GLY A 25 -0.61 7.14 -7.85
C GLY A 25 0.35 7.61 -8.93
N ILE A 26 1.42 6.86 -9.22
CA ILE A 26 2.33 7.14 -10.33
C ILE A 26 1.74 6.55 -11.62
N VAL A 27 1.45 7.40 -12.61
CA VAL A 27 0.81 7.02 -13.87
C VAL A 27 1.66 7.48 -15.06
N GLY A 28 1.76 6.63 -16.08
CA GLY A 28 2.52 6.91 -17.30
C GLY A 28 2.66 5.65 -18.16
N LEU A 29 2.97 5.84 -19.45
CA LEU A 29 3.25 4.72 -20.35
C LEU A 29 4.45 3.86 -19.85
N PRO A 30 4.59 2.61 -20.32
CA PRO A 30 5.81 1.84 -20.14
C PRO A 30 7.07 2.62 -20.53
N ASN A 31 8.19 2.32 -19.87
CA ASN A 31 9.50 2.91 -20.13
C ASN A 31 9.63 4.43 -19.96
N ALA A 32 8.62 5.11 -19.39
CA ALA A 32 8.71 6.54 -19.10
C ALA A 32 9.53 6.89 -17.83
N GLY A 33 9.97 5.88 -17.05
CA GLY A 33 10.77 6.04 -15.82
C GLY A 33 10.05 5.80 -14.48
N LYS A 34 8.86 5.18 -14.46
CA LYS A 34 8.00 5.08 -13.26
C LYS A 34 8.70 4.39 -12.09
N SER A 35 9.15 3.16 -12.31
CA SER A 35 9.79 2.35 -11.26
C SER A 35 11.14 2.95 -10.84
N THR A 36 11.86 3.64 -11.72
CA THR A 36 13.04 4.44 -11.35
C THR A 36 12.66 5.54 -10.35
N PHE A 37 11.61 6.31 -10.65
CA PHE A 37 11.10 7.36 -9.77
C PHE A 37 10.55 6.81 -8.44
N PHE A 38 9.81 5.70 -8.46
CA PHE A 38 9.33 5.03 -7.24
C PHE A 38 10.47 4.48 -6.38
N ASN A 39 11.52 3.93 -7.00
CA ASN A 39 12.72 3.46 -6.29
C ASN A 39 13.45 4.62 -5.62
N ILE A 40 13.55 5.80 -6.24
CA ILE A 40 14.14 6.99 -5.63
C ILE A 40 13.33 7.43 -4.40
N LEU A 41 12.00 7.57 -4.56
CA LEU A 41 11.10 7.90 -3.46
C LEU A 41 11.20 6.90 -2.29
N THR A 42 11.36 5.61 -2.59
CA THR A 42 11.46 4.54 -1.59
C THR A 42 12.83 4.50 -0.93
N LYS A 43 13.93 4.80 -1.65
CA LYS A 43 15.25 5.03 -1.03
C LYS A 43 15.24 6.24 -0.09
N SER A 44 14.45 7.28 -0.39
CA SER A 44 14.21 8.43 0.49
C SER A 44 13.16 8.18 1.59
N SER A 45 12.60 6.97 1.69
CA SER A 45 11.63 6.61 2.73
C SER A 45 12.31 6.07 3.99
N VAL A 46 11.68 6.25 5.16
CA VAL A 46 12.18 5.70 6.42
C VAL A 46 11.80 4.22 6.51
N PRO A 47 12.72 3.31 6.94
CA PRO A 47 12.40 1.90 7.13
C PRO A 47 11.13 1.68 7.96
N ALA A 48 10.29 0.74 7.51
CA ALA A 48 8.95 0.54 8.03
C ALA A 48 8.87 -0.06 9.45
N GLU A 49 10.02 -0.37 10.08
CA GLU A 49 10.15 -0.94 11.43
C GLU A 49 9.41 -0.11 12.51
N ASN A 50 9.22 1.19 12.28
CA ASN A 50 8.55 2.11 13.20
C ASN A 50 7.00 2.04 13.19
N PHE A 51 6.37 1.24 12.31
CA PHE A 51 4.90 1.20 12.15
C PHE A 51 4.32 -0.23 12.28
N PRO A 52 4.12 -0.77 13.49
CA PRO A 52 3.84 -2.19 13.76
C PRO A 52 2.47 -2.74 13.29
N PHE A 53 1.74 -2.02 12.42
CA PHE A 53 0.40 -2.39 11.94
C PHE A 53 0.17 -2.13 10.43
N CYS A 54 1.23 -1.87 9.65
CA CYS A 54 1.09 -1.61 8.22
C CYS A 54 1.51 -2.84 7.40
N THR A 55 0.55 -3.47 6.72
CA THR A 55 0.86 -4.39 5.60
C THR A 55 1.54 -3.58 4.51
N ILE A 56 2.81 -3.87 4.24
CA ILE A 56 3.57 -3.21 3.17
C ILE A 56 3.22 -3.91 1.86
N ASN A 57 2.30 -3.33 1.09
CA ASN A 57 2.21 -3.66 -0.32
C ASN A 57 3.53 -3.23 -0.99
N PRO A 58 4.22 -4.10 -1.77
CA PRO A 58 5.53 -3.77 -2.35
C PRO A 58 5.50 -2.55 -3.29
N ASN A 59 4.30 -2.22 -3.79
CA ASN A 59 4.06 -1.08 -4.68
C ASN A 59 3.57 0.17 -3.93
N GLU A 60 3.54 0.19 -2.58
CA GLU A 60 3.14 1.36 -1.78
C GLU A 60 4.28 1.79 -0.84
N SER A 61 4.59 3.08 -0.87
CA SER A 61 5.70 3.69 -0.11
C SER A 61 5.21 4.91 0.67
N ARG A 62 5.83 5.18 1.83
CA ARG A 62 5.53 6.35 2.67
C ARG A 62 6.74 7.25 2.76
N VAL A 63 6.67 8.33 1.98
CA VAL A 63 7.79 9.28 1.85
C VAL A 63 7.58 10.40 2.88
N PRO A 64 8.57 10.72 3.74
CA PRO A 64 8.47 11.86 4.63
C PRO A 64 8.35 13.16 3.81
N VAL A 65 7.47 14.06 4.24
CA VAL A 65 7.30 15.37 3.62
C VAL A 65 8.37 16.31 4.16
N PRO A 66 9.29 16.83 3.31
CA PRO A 66 10.33 17.74 3.77
C PRO A 66 9.72 19.09 4.18
N ASP A 67 10.04 19.56 5.39
CA ASP A 67 9.61 20.88 5.86
C ASP A 67 10.60 21.50 6.86
N SER A 68 11.26 22.56 6.40
CA SER A 68 12.14 23.41 7.21
C SER A 68 11.50 23.94 8.52
N ARG A 69 10.16 24.05 8.58
CA ARG A 69 9.43 24.44 9.81
C ARG A 69 9.50 23.32 10.86
N PHE A 70 9.28 22.09 10.43
CA PHE A 70 9.40 20.90 11.27
C PHE A 70 10.84 20.73 11.77
N ASP A 71 11.83 20.93 10.90
CA ASP A 71 13.25 20.84 11.27
C ASP A 71 13.63 21.91 12.30
N PHE A 72 13.19 23.16 12.10
CA PHE A 72 13.38 24.24 13.09
C PHE A 72 12.75 23.92 14.44
N LEU A 73 11.53 23.39 14.46
CA LEU A 73 10.85 22.99 15.70
C LEU A 73 11.57 21.81 16.39
N CYS A 74 12.08 20.85 15.62
CA CYS A 74 12.89 19.73 16.12
C CYS A 74 14.26 20.17 16.66
N GLN A 75 14.87 21.22 16.09
CA GLN A 75 16.10 21.83 16.60
C GLN A 75 15.83 22.66 17.87
N HIS A 76 14.68 23.34 17.95
CA HIS A 76 14.33 24.18 19.08
C HIS A 76 13.92 23.40 20.34
N TYR A 77 13.06 22.38 20.19
CA TYR A 77 12.51 21.63 21.32
C TYR A 77 13.37 20.42 21.74
N GLU A 78 14.35 20.02 20.91
CA GLU A 78 15.20 18.83 21.08
C GLU A 78 14.43 17.57 21.54
N PRO A 79 13.38 17.16 20.81
CA PRO A 79 12.42 16.17 21.31
C PRO A 79 12.96 14.73 21.26
N LEU A 80 12.45 13.89 22.17
CA LEU A 80 12.71 12.43 22.18
C LEU A 80 12.14 11.73 20.94
N SER A 81 10.95 12.15 20.46
CA SER A 81 10.28 11.65 19.25
C SER A 81 10.18 12.74 18.18
N LYS A 82 10.55 12.41 16.93
CA LYS A 82 10.42 13.29 15.76
C LYS A 82 9.55 12.60 14.71
N GLN A 83 8.36 13.12 14.47
CA GLN A 83 7.35 12.51 13.60
C GLN A 83 6.94 13.47 12.47
N PRO A 84 7.58 13.40 11.28
CA PRO A 84 7.21 14.23 10.14
C PRO A 84 5.84 13.82 9.57
N ALA A 85 5.29 14.66 8.68
CA ALA A 85 4.15 14.26 7.86
C ALA A 85 4.63 13.28 6.78
N TYR A 86 3.74 12.42 6.27
CA TYR A 86 4.06 11.44 5.23
C TYR A 86 3.12 11.58 4.04
N LEU A 87 3.67 11.47 2.83
CA LEU A 87 2.95 11.27 1.58
C LEU A 87 2.92 9.77 1.27
N ASN A 88 1.73 9.18 1.13
CA ASN A 88 1.59 7.82 0.60
C ASN A 88 1.67 7.88 -0.92
N VAL A 89 2.59 7.10 -1.51
CA VAL A 89 2.78 7.01 -2.96
C VAL A 89 2.61 5.54 -3.39
N VAL A 90 1.91 5.32 -4.49
CA VAL A 90 1.67 3.99 -5.07
C VAL A 90 2.29 3.93 -6.47
N ASP A 91 3.17 2.96 -6.74
CA ASP A 91 3.57 2.65 -8.12
C ASP A 91 2.42 1.90 -8.81
N ILE A 92 2.05 2.36 -10.00
CA ILE A 92 1.00 1.74 -10.79
C ILE A 92 1.64 1.30 -12.11
N ALA A 93 1.27 0.11 -12.59
CA ALA A 93 1.90 -0.57 -13.73
C ALA A 93 1.93 0.28 -15.03
N GLY A 94 2.58 -0.21 -16.08
CA GLY A 94 2.56 0.50 -17.37
C GLY A 94 1.16 0.56 -17.98
N LEU A 95 0.61 1.77 -18.17
CA LEU A 95 -0.61 1.92 -18.99
C LEU A 95 -0.27 1.69 -20.46
N VAL A 96 -0.96 0.74 -21.09
CA VAL A 96 -0.96 0.56 -22.54
C VAL A 96 -2.32 1.01 -23.08
N LYS A 97 -2.31 1.59 -24.28
CA LYS A 97 -3.50 2.03 -25.02
C LYS A 97 -4.50 0.89 -25.21
N GLY A 98 -5.79 1.15 -24.96
CA GLY A 98 -6.86 0.14 -25.07
C GLY A 98 -7.10 -0.65 -23.77
N ALA A 99 -6.51 -0.22 -22.66
CA ALA A 99 -6.73 -0.80 -21.33
C ALA A 99 -8.21 -0.84 -20.91
N SER A 100 -8.99 0.18 -21.29
CA SER A 100 -10.44 0.30 -21.02
C SER A 100 -11.28 -0.64 -21.89
N GLU A 101 -10.77 -1.06 -23.05
CA GLU A 101 -11.36 -2.11 -23.89
C GLU A 101 -10.96 -3.52 -23.41
N GLY A 102 -10.17 -3.63 -22.32
CA GLY A 102 -9.70 -4.91 -21.78
C GLY A 102 -8.49 -5.50 -22.51
N GLN A 103 -7.78 -4.72 -23.34
CA GLN A 103 -6.57 -5.21 -24.00
C GLN A 103 -5.41 -5.27 -23.00
N GLY A 104 -4.92 -6.48 -22.70
CA GLY A 104 -3.82 -6.74 -21.76
C GLY A 104 -4.19 -6.55 -20.28
N LEU A 105 -3.19 -6.29 -19.43
CA LEU A 105 -3.33 -6.09 -17.97
C LEU A 105 -4.06 -4.78 -17.56
N GLY A 106 -4.71 -4.11 -18.51
CA GLY A 106 -5.21 -2.74 -18.38
C GLY A 106 -6.35 -2.54 -17.38
N ASN A 107 -7.24 -3.53 -17.21
CA ASN A 107 -8.35 -3.41 -16.25
C ASN A 107 -7.87 -3.40 -14.78
N ALA A 108 -6.88 -4.25 -14.44
CA ALA A 108 -6.25 -4.25 -13.12
C ALA A 108 -5.48 -2.94 -12.86
N PHE A 109 -4.84 -2.37 -13.89
CA PHE A 109 -4.20 -1.05 -13.77
C PHE A 109 -5.20 0.06 -13.38
N LEU A 110 -6.39 0.08 -13.98
CA LEU A 110 -7.40 1.11 -13.74
C LEU A 110 -8.08 0.97 -12.35
N SER A 111 -8.17 -0.22 -11.77
CA SER A 111 -8.65 -0.41 -10.39
C SER A 111 -7.65 0.14 -9.35
N HIS A 112 -6.34 -0.02 -9.58
CA HIS A 112 -5.31 0.58 -8.73
C HIS A 112 -5.31 2.13 -8.77
N ILE A 113 -5.57 2.75 -9.94
CA ILE A 113 -5.79 4.22 -9.99
C ILE A 113 -6.99 4.62 -9.13
N LYS A 114 -8.09 3.87 -9.19
CA LYS A 114 -9.31 4.18 -8.41
C LYS A 114 -9.06 4.15 -6.89
N ALA A 115 -8.14 3.29 -6.42
CA ALA A 115 -7.72 3.24 -5.02
C ALA A 115 -6.98 4.52 -4.57
N CYS A 116 -6.26 5.18 -5.47
CA CYS A 116 -5.54 6.43 -5.23
C CYS A 116 -6.47 7.66 -5.26
N ASP A 117 -5.97 8.79 -4.77
CA ASP A 117 -6.74 10.03 -4.59
C ASP A 117 -6.24 11.16 -5.50
N GLY A 118 -4.96 11.14 -5.90
CA GLY A 118 -4.35 12.03 -6.88
C GLY A 118 -3.35 11.29 -7.77
N ILE A 119 -2.89 11.93 -8.85
CA ILE A 119 -2.05 11.30 -9.88
C ILE A 119 -0.74 12.09 -10.11
N PHE A 120 0.40 11.42 -9.98
CA PHE A 120 1.66 11.86 -10.58
C PHE A 120 1.70 11.37 -12.03
N HIS A 121 1.32 12.23 -12.97
CA HIS A 121 1.35 11.90 -14.39
C HIS A 121 2.77 12.13 -14.91
N MET A 122 3.51 11.05 -15.07
CA MET A 122 4.90 11.09 -15.47
C MET A 122 5.04 10.86 -16.98
N VAL A 123 5.73 11.80 -17.64
CA VAL A 123 5.78 11.94 -19.11
C VAL A 123 7.24 11.82 -19.58
N ARG A 124 7.49 11.00 -20.61
CA ARG A 124 8.84 10.78 -21.18
C ARG A 124 9.21 11.90 -22.14
N LEU A 125 10.23 12.69 -21.83
CA LEU A 125 10.76 13.76 -22.71
C LEU A 125 12.15 13.43 -23.30
N PHE A 126 12.71 12.26 -23.01
CA PHE A 126 14.02 11.80 -23.49
C PHE A 126 13.91 10.73 -24.58
N ASP A 127 14.77 10.83 -25.59
CA ASP A 127 15.04 9.74 -26.54
C ASP A 127 16.26 8.96 -26.05
N GLU A 128 16.17 7.64 -25.96
CA GLU A 128 17.29 6.75 -25.67
C GLU A 128 17.21 5.57 -26.64
N VAL A 129 18.31 5.25 -27.33
CA VAL A 129 18.34 4.29 -28.45
C VAL A 129 17.97 2.88 -27.99
N ASP A 130 18.40 2.52 -26.78
CA ASP A 130 18.19 1.19 -26.20
C ASP A 130 16.81 1.04 -25.52
N ILE A 131 16.02 2.12 -25.39
CA ILE A 131 14.72 2.11 -24.72
C ILE A 131 13.58 2.36 -25.71
N ALA A 132 13.07 1.24 -26.26
CA ALA A 132 11.92 1.23 -27.17
C ALA A 132 10.70 1.98 -26.59
N HIS A 133 9.99 2.68 -27.48
CA HIS A 133 8.72 3.33 -27.17
C HIS A 133 7.54 2.43 -27.61
N VAL A 134 6.48 2.35 -26.80
CA VAL A 134 5.33 1.47 -27.07
C VAL A 134 4.64 1.86 -28.40
N GLU A 135 4.42 3.15 -28.60
CA GLU A 135 3.88 3.73 -29.85
C GLU A 135 5.00 4.05 -30.89
N GLY A 136 6.10 3.29 -30.87
CA GLY A 136 7.23 3.37 -31.82
C GLY A 136 8.19 4.54 -31.61
N ASN A 137 7.69 5.79 -31.69
CA ASN A 137 8.46 7.01 -31.49
C ASN A 137 8.02 7.74 -30.21
N VAL A 138 8.92 8.49 -29.57
CA VAL A 138 8.61 9.37 -28.42
C VAL A 138 7.81 10.58 -28.91
N ASP A 139 6.57 10.73 -28.44
CA ASP A 139 5.75 11.92 -28.65
C ASP A 139 4.96 12.23 -27.36
N PRO A 140 5.49 13.11 -26.49
CA PRO A 140 4.93 13.36 -25.18
C PRO A 140 3.48 13.86 -25.19
N ILE A 141 3.06 14.53 -26.28
CA ILE A 141 1.70 15.11 -26.39
C ILE A 141 0.70 13.98 -26.60
N ARG A 142 0.94 13.15 -27.63
CA ARG A 142 0.16 11.93 -27.89
C ARG A 142 0.13 11.02 -26.66
N ASP A 143 1.24 10.91 -25.93
CA ASP A 143 1.34 10.04 -24.76
C ASP A 143 0.48 10.53 -23.58
N ILE A 144 0.37 11.85 -23.38
CA ILE A 144 -0.57 12.46 -22.42
C ILE A 144 -2.02 12.26 -22.90
N GLU A 145 -2.29 12.50 -24.19
CA GLU A 145 -3.63 12.32 -24.78
C GLU A 145 -4.15 10.88 -24.61
N ILE A 146 -3.31 9.86 -24.84
CA ILE A 146 -3.64 8.45 -24.62
C ILE A 146 -4.09 8.22 -23.16
N ILE A 147 -3.32 8.70 -22.18
CA ILE A 147 -3.64 8.53 -20.76
C ILE A 147 -4.93 9.26 -20.40
N HIS A 148 -5.12 10.50 -20.87
CA HIS A 148 -6.33 11.29 -20.62
C HIS A 148 -7.58 10.62 -21.20
N ASP A 149 -7.52 10.12 -22.44
CA ASP A 149 -8.63 9.40 -23.06
C ASP A 149 -8.94 8.09 -22.36
N GLU A 150 -7.93 7.32 -21.93
CA GLU A 150 -8.15 6.05 -21.24
C GLU A 150 -8.88 6.23 -19.90
N LEU A 151 -8.48 7.25 -19.10
CA LEU A 151 -9.14 7.60 -17.85
C LEU A 151 -10.60 8.07 -18.09
N ARG A 152 -10.81 8.88 -19.13
CA ARG A 152 -12.14 9.37 -19.54
C ARG A 152 -13.05 8.23 -20.01
N LEU A 153 -12.53 7.31 -20.82
CA LEU A 153 -13.28 6.16 -21.32
C LEU A 153 -13.67 5.21 -20.18
N LYS A 154 -12.80 4.99 -19.19
CA LYS A 154 -13.15 4.17 -18.03
C LYS A 154 -14.20 4.82 -17.11
N ASP A 155 -14.10 6.13 -16.91
CA ASP A 155 -15.15 6.88 -16.20
C ASP A 155 -16.48 6.86 -16.97
N LEU A 156 -16.45 6.92 -18.30
CA LEU A 156 -17.64 6.84 -19.16
C LEU A 156 -18.32 5.46 -19.07
N GLU A 157 -17.55 4.38 -19.08
CA GLU A 157 -18.06 3.02 -18.84
C GLU A 157 -18.76 2.93 -17.47
N MET A 158 -18.09 3.42 -16.42
CA MET A 158 -18.63 3.42 -15.05
C MET A 158 -19.90 4.28 -14.95
N ALA A 159 -19.90 5.48 -15.51
CA ALA A 159 -21.02 6.41 -15.51
C ALA A 159 -22.24 5.84 -16.28
N LYS A 160 -22.02 5.10 -17.37
CA LYS A 160 -23.11 4.44 -18.12
C LYS A 160 -23.80 3.39 -17.25
N LYS A 161 -23.02 2.50 -16.62
CA LYS A 161 -23.54 1.46 -15.72
C LYS A 161 -24.32 2.05 -14.53
N ILE A 162 -23.81 3.13 -13.93
CA ILE A 162 -24.49 3.86 -12.85
C ILE A 162 -25.77 4.53 -13.37
N GLY A 163 -25.71 5.19 -14.53
CA GLY A 163 -26.81 5.90 -15.17
C GLY A 163 -28.00 4.98 -15.46
N GLU A 164 -27.77 3.82 -16.07
CA GLU A 164 -28.81 2.82 -16.33
C GLU A 164 -29.52 2.35 -15.06
N ASP A 165 -28.77 2.10 -13.97
CA ASP A 165 -29.34 1.64 -12.70
C ASP A 165 -30.09 2.75 -11.95
N LEU A 166 -29.65 4.00 -12.08
CA LEU A 166 -30.39 5.16 -11.59
C LEU A 166 -31.65 5.43 -12.42
N GLU A 167 -31.61 5.30 -13.75
CA GLU A 167 -32.78 5.46 -14.63
C GLU A 167 -33.86 4.42 -14.29
N LYS A 168 -33.48 3.15 -14.11
CA LYS A 168 -34.39 2.08 -13.64
C LYS A 168 -35.08 2.47 -12.32
N LYS A 169 -34.35 3.01 -11.34
CA LYS A 169 -34.89 3.36 -10.01
C LYS A 169 -35.73 4.64 -10.01
N VAL A 170 -35.27 5.69 -10.69
CA VAL A 170 -35.90 7.01 -10.70
C VAL A 170 -37.07 7.07 -11.69
N VAL A 171 -36.87 6.63 -12.94
CA VAL A 171 -37.89 6.76 -13.99
C VAL A 171 -38.94 5.65 -13.89
N ARG A 172 -38.51 4.39 -13.70
CA ARG A 172 -39.43 3.24 -13.66
C ARG A 172 -39.91 2.94 -12.23
N GLY A 173 -39.05 3.11 -11.22
CA GLY A 173 -39.38 2.96 -9.81
C GLY A 173 -40.01 4.20 -9.13
N ASN A 174 -39.98 5.36 -9.79
CA ASN A 174 -40.51 6.64 -9.27
C ASN A 174 -39.89 7.09 -7.93
N ASP A 175 -38.65 6.66 -7.63
CA ASP A 175 -37.93 7.09 -6.43
C ASP A 175 -37.39 8.51 -6.61
N LYS A 176 -38.05 9.46 -5.94
CA LYS A 176 -37.70 10.89 -5.98
C LYS A 176 -36.44 11.23 -5.19
N THR A 177 -35.95 10.35 -4.32
CA THR A 177 -34.75 10.61 -3.51
C THR A 177 -33.48 10.57 -4.35
N LEU A 178 -33.42 9.66 -5.32
CA LEU A 178 -32.30 9.46 -6.25
C LEU A 178 -32.36 10.37 -7.49
N LYS A 179 -33.34 11.28 -7.57
CA LYS A 179 -33.52 12.15 -8.74
C LYS A 179 -32.31 13.05 -8.98
N LEU A 180 -31.71 13.60 -7.91
CA LEU A 180 -30.50 14.43 -8.02
C LEU A 180 -29.32 13.60 -8.54
N ASP A 181 -29.08 12.42 -7.97
CA ASP A 181 -28.02 11.51 -8.42
C ASP A 181 -28.14 11.21 -9.92
N HIS A 182 -29.36 10.93 -10.41
CA HIS A 182 -29.64 10.70 -11.82
C HIS A 182 -29.38 11.95 -12.70
N GLU A 183 -29.81 13.14 -12.27
CA GLU A 183 -29.54 14.39 -13.00
C GLU A 183 -28.03 14.70 -13.06
N THR A 184 -27.30 14.50 -11.96
CA THR A 184 -25.84 14.68 -11.90
C THR A 184 -25.11 13.67 -12.80
N ILE A 185 -25.48 12.38 -12.76
CA ILE A 185 -24.83 11.36 -13.60
C ILE A 185 -25.12 11.55 -15.09
N ASN A 186 -26.29 12.07 -15.47
CA ASN A 186 -26.54 12.46 -16.87
C ASN A 186 -25.66 13.64 -17.33
N LYS A 187 -25.41 14.63 -16.46
CA LYS A 187 -24.44 15.72 -16.72
C LYS A 187 -23.01 15.18 -16.85
N VAL A 188 -22.61 14.20 -16.01
CA VAL A 188 -21.33 13.47 -16.13
C VAL A 188 -21.23 12.74 -17.47
N LEU A 189 -22.28 12.05 -17.90
CA LEU A 189 -22.32 11.32 -19.18
C LEU A 189 -22.17 12.26 -20.38
N HIS A 190 -22.88 13.40 -20.40
CA HIS A 190 -22.74 14.43 -21.44
C HIS A 190 -21.30 14.93 -21.54
N LEU A 191 -20.69 15.31 -20.40
CA LEU A 191 -19.32 15.82 -20.36
C LEU A 191 -18.30 14.79 -20.89
N LEU A 192 -18.35 13.55 -20.39
CA LEU A 192 -17.38 12.52 -20.74
C LEU A 192 -17.52 12.02 -22.18
N ASN A 193 -18.74 12.04 -22.74
CA ASN A 193 -19.05 11.48 -24.06
C ASN A 193 -19.01 12.53 -25.19
N GLU A 194 -19.69 13.67 -25.01
CA GLU A 194 -19.88 14.68 -26.06
C GLU A 194 -18.80 15.76 -26.02
N GLU A 195 -18.58 16.38 -24.86
CA GLU A 195 -17.55 17.41 -24.68
C GLU A 195 -16.12 16.83 -24.58
N ARG A 196 -16.02 15.51 -24.34
CA ARG A 196 -14.78 14.78 -24.02
C ARG A 196 -13.97 15.40 -22.87
N GLY A 197 -14.65 16.11 -21.97
CA GLY A 197 -14.04 16.85 -20.88
C GLY A 197 -13.65 16.00 -19.67
N SER A 198 -12.89 16.61 -18.75
CA SER A 198 -12.49 16.03 -17.47
C SER A 198 -13.33 16.63 -16.34
N LEU A 199 -13.80 15.78 -15.41
CA LEU A 199 -14.77 16.17 -14.37
C LEU A 199 -14.28 17.32 -13.47
N ARG A 200 -12.97 17.40 -13.20
CA ARG A 200 -12.37 18.41 -12.32
C ARG A 200 -12.43 19.86 -12.80
N PHE A 201 -12.68 20.11 -14.10
CA PHE A 201 -12.73 21.48 -14.65
C PHE A 201 -14.14 22.09 -14.65
N ASN A 202 -15.16 21.28 -14.38
CA ASN A 202 -16.54 21.74 -14.43
C ASN A 202 -16.96 22.40 -13.11
N ASP A 203 -17.86 23.39 -13.20
CA ASP A 203 -18.46 23.92 -11.99
C ASP A 203 -19.58 22.99 -11.48
N TRP A 204 -19.37 22.48 -10.27
CA TRP A 204 -20.28 21.62 -9.55
C TRP A 204 -20.76 22.32 -8.28
N ASN A 205 -22.06 22.23 -8.00
CA ASN A 205 -22.63 22.70 -6.74
C ASN A 205 -22.38 21.71 -5.60
N GLU A 206 -22.54 22.15 -4.35
CA GLU A 206 -22.23 21.36 -3.15
C GLU A 206 -22.86 19.95 -3.19
N LYS A 207 -24.11 19.82 -3.67
CA LYS A 207 -24.83 18.55 -3.71
C LYS A 207 -24.44 17.66 -4.89
N GLU A 208 -24.06 18.25 -6.03
CA GLU A 208 -23.46 17.49 -7.13
C GLU A 208 -22.13 16.87 -6.69
N ILE A 209 -21.30 17.61 -5.95
CA ILE A 209 -20.02 17.12 -5.40
C ILE A 209 -20.26 15.95 -4.43
N GLU A 210 -21.27 16.03 -3.56
CA GLU A 210 -21.68 14.91 -2.70
C GLU A 210 -22.05 13.65 -3.51
N VAL A 211 -22.64 13.79 -4.71
CA VAL A 211 -22.90 12.65 -5.62
C VAL A 211 -21.61 12.12 -6.23
N LEU A 212 -20.76 13.00 -6.80
CA LEU A 212 -19.49 12.61 -7.44
C LEU A 212 -18.57 11.84 -6.47
N ASN A 213 -18.52 12.29 -5.21
CA ASN A 213 -17.68 11.67 -4.17
C ASN A 213 -18.13 10.25 -3.77
N LYS A 214 -19.37 9.83 -4.09
CA LYS A 214 -19.82 8.43 -3.92
C LYS A 214 -19.15 7.48 -4.91
N HIS A 215 -18.73 7.97 -6.07
CA HIS A 215 -18.28 7.15 -7.20
C HIS A 215 -16.75 7.15 -7.39
N LEU A 216 -16.07 8.21 -6.95
CA LEU A 216 -14.62 8.38 -6.99
C LEU A 216 -14.03 8.17 -8.40
N PHE A 217 -14.58 8.91 -9.36
CA PHE A 217 -14.12 8.96 -10.76
C PHE A 217 -12.63 9.29 -10.88
N ASN A 218 -12.01 8.88 -11.99
CA ASN A 218 -10.59 9.07 -12.25
C ASN A 218 -10.28 10.49 -12.77
N THR A 219 -11.12 11.01 -13.66
CA THR A 219 -11.00 12.36 -14.24
C THR A 219 -11.36 13.48 -13.27
N SER A 220 -11.84 13.18 -12.06
CA SER A 220 -11.96 14.15 -10.97
C SER A 220 -10.71 14.26 -10.09
N LYS A 221 -9.74 13.34 -10.22
CA LYS A 221 -8.52 13.35 -9.41
C LYS A 221 -7.58 14.48 -9.83
N PRO A 222 -6.93 15.19 -8.89
CA PRO A 222 -5.91 16.19 -9.21
C PRO A 222 -4.66 15.52 -9.82
N MET A 223 -4.02 16.21 -10.76
CA MET A 223 -2.82 15.74 -11.46
C MET A 223 -1.61 16.66 -11.22
N VAL A 224 -0.44 16.05 -11.10
CA VAL A 224 0.88 16.73 -11.10
C VAL A 224 1.71 16.12 -12.22
N TYR A 225 2.08 16.93 -13.22
CA TYR A 225 2.85 16.46 -14.38
C TYR A 225 4.34 16.44 -14.07
N LEU A 226 4.93 15.25 -14.14
CA LEU A 226 6.37 15.02 -13.94
C LEU A 226 7.02 14.79 -15.30
N LEU A 227 7.67 15.83 -15.82
CA LEU A 227 8.28 15.80 -17.16
C LEU A 227 9.71 15.24 -17.04
N ASN A 228 9.85 13.93 -17.22
CA ASN A 228 11.11 13.21 -17.07
C ASN A 228 11.98 13.38 -18.33
N MET A 229 13.13 14.03 -18.21
CA MET A 229 14.08 14.24 -19.30
C MET A 229 15.47 13.67 -19.00
N SER A 230 16.36 13.70 -19.98
CA SER A 230 17.76 13.30 -19.78
C SER A 230 18.45 14.21 -18.77
N GLU A 231 19.49 13.70 -18.11
CA GLU A 231 20.27 14.49 -17.16
C GLU A 231 20.84 15.76 -17.84
N GLU A 232 21.35 15.61 -19.07
CA GLU A 232 21.89 16.73 -19.84
C GLU A 232 20.87 17.84 -20.07
N ASP A 233 19.66 17.49 -20.52
CA ASP A 233 18.60 18.47 -20.80
C ASP A 233 18.11 19.15 -19.52
N TYR A 234 18.10 18.42 -18.41
CA TYR A 234 17.75 18.93 -17.09
C TYR A 234 18.77 19.97 -16.59
N ILE A 235 20.06 19.64 -16.65
CA ILE A 235 21.16 20.55 -16.28
C ILE A 235 21.18 21.78 -17.20
N LYS A 236 21.03 21.57 -18.53
CA LYS A 236 20.96 22.65 -19.54
C LYS A 236 19.65 23.46 -19.46
N LYS A 237 18.66 23.02 -18.68
CA LYS A 237 17.30 23.59 -18.54
C LYS A 237 16.62 23.80 -19.90
N LYS A 238 16.87 22.88 -20.84
CA LYS A 238 16.44 22.99 -22.24
C LYS A 238 16.18 21.61 -22.83
N ASN A 239 14.95 21.36 -23.27
CA ASN A 239 14.53 20.14 -23.97
C ASN A 239 13.60 20.51 -25.14
N LYS A 240 13.60 19.72 -26.21
CA LYS A 240 12.85 19.99 -27.46
C LYS A 240 11.31 19.92 -27.31
N TRP A 241 10.82 19.21 -26.31
CA TRP A 241 9.40 18.99 -26.05
C TRP A 241 8.83 19.91 -24.96
N LEU A 242 9.65 20.31 -23.99
CA LEU A 242 9.23 21.04 -22.78
C LEU A 242 8.28 22.22 -23.05
N GLY A 243 8.59 23.06 -24.05
CA GLY A 243 7.74 24.20 -24.40
C GLY A 243 6.38 23.79 -24.98
N LYS A 244 6.34 22.74 -25.82
CA LYS A 244 5.09 22.25 -26.43
C LYS A 244 4.20 21.55 -25.41
N VAL A 245 4.79 20.72 -24.56
CA VAL A 245 4.08 20.01 -23.49
C VAL A 245 3.50 21.01 -22.49
N LYS A 246 4.26 22.04 -22.11
CA LYS A 246 3.73 23.10 -21.26
C LYS A 246 2.54 23.81 -21.92
N GLN A 247 2.64 24.21 -23.18
CA GLN A 247 1.53 24.85 -23.89
C GLN A 247 0.28 23.95 -23.90
N TRP A 248 0.43 22.67 -24.24
CA TRP A 248 -0.69 21.72 -24.24
C TRP A 248 -1.34 21.61 -22.86
N ILE A 249 -0.55 21.55 -21.78
CA ILE A 249 -1.07 21.51 -20.41
C ILE A 249 -1.76 22.82 -20.03
N ASP A 250 -1.19 23.98 -20.36
CA ASP A 250 -1.80 25.29 -20.10
C ASP A 250 -3.17 25.44 -20.83
N GLU A 251 -3.35 24.76 -21.97
CA GLU A 251 -4.59 24.71 -22.76
C GLU A 251 -5.62 23.67 -22.27
N HIS A 252 -5.19 22.48 -21.82
CA HIS A 252 -6.07 21.33 -21.51
C HIS A 252 -6.22 20.99 -20.01
N ASP A 253 -5.31 21.49 -19.17
CA ASP A 253 -5.33 21.33 -17.71
C ASP A 253 -4.84 22.62 -17.01
N PRO A 254 -5.62 23.73 -17.15
CA PRO A 254 -5.19 25.05 -16.71
C PRO A 254 -4.98 25.10 -15.20
N GLY A 255 -3.76 25.45 -14.79
CA GLY A 255 -3.36 25.53 -13.37
C GLY A 255 -2.72 24.25 -12.81
N ALA A 256 -2.53 23.21 -13.63
CA ALA A 256 -1.80 22.02 -13.21
C ALA A 256 -0.36 22.32 -12.79
N THR A 257 0.14 21.57 -11.81
CA THR A 257 1.55 21.69 -11.41
C THR A 257 2.43 20.87 -12.35
N VAL A 258 3.28 21.56 -13.12
CA VAL A 258 4.26 20.97 -14.04
C VAL A 258 5.66 21.04 -13.43
N ILE A 259 6.32 19.89 -13.30
CA ILE A 259 7.67 19.77 -12.74
C ILE A 259 8.58 19.06 -13.75
N PRO A 260 9.48 19.79 -14.42
CA PRO A 260 10.62 19.22 -15.12
C PRO A 260 11.58 18.58 -14.13
N PHE A 261 11.99 17.33 -14.37
CA PHE A 261 12.99 16.62 -13.57
C PHE A 261 13.72 15.58 -14.43
N SER A 262 14.78 14.97 -13.90
CA SER A 262 15.41 13.80 -14.52
C SER A 262 15.54 12.68 -13.51
N ALA A 263 14.86 11.56 -13.74
CA ALA A 263 14.93 10.40 -12.85
C ALA A 263 16.36 9.88 -12.71
N ASN A 264 17.17 9.92 -13.78
CA ASN A 264 18.57 9.47 -13.75
C ASN A 264 19.45 10.40 -12.89
N TYR A 265 19.22 11.72 -12.94
CA TYR A 265 19.92 12.68 -12.10
C TYR A 265 19.60 12.48 -10.61
N GLU A 266 18.31 12.39 -10.27
CA GLU A 266 17.85 12.15 -8.90
C GLU A 266 18.34 10.77 -8.38
N TYR A 267 18.36 9.73 -9.23
CA TYR A 267 18.90 8.43 -8.87
C TYR A 267 20.39 8.47 -8.53
N ARG A 268 21.18 9.29 -9.25
CA ARG A 268 22.59 9.49 -8.90
C ARG A 268 22.74 10.26 -7.58
N LEU A 269 21.89 11.24 -7.30
CA LEU A 269 21.96 12.01 -6.06
C LEU A 269 21.55 11.20 -4.82
N VAL A 270 20.55 10.32 -4.92
CA VAL A 270 19.97 9.62 -3.75
C VAL A 270 20.91 8.58 -3.12
N ASP A 271 21.85 8.03 -3.89
CA ASP A 271 22.84 7.04 -3.41
C ASP A 271 24.12 7.69 -2.83
N LEU A 272 24.23 9.03 -2.85
CA LEU A 272 25.43 9.75 -2.42
C LEU A 272 25.28 10.38 -1.01
N PRO A 273 26.37 10.48 -0.23
CA PRO A 273 26.40 11.29 0.99
C PRO A 273 25.98 12.74 0.75
N HIS A 274 25.36 13.37 1.75
CA HIS A 274 24.83 14.73 1.67
C HIS A 274 25.88 15.78 1.24
N ASP A 275 27.13 15.63 1.67
CA ASP A 275 28.20 16.55 1.29
C ASP A 275 28.72 16.32 -0.15
N GLU A 276 28.54 15.13 -0.72
CA GLU A 276 28.85 14.84 -2.13
C GLU A 276 27.70 15.27 -3.06
N SER A 277 26.46 14.98 -2.69
CA SER A 277 25.29 15.44 -3.46
C SER A 277 25.20 16.97 -3.50
N GLU A 278 25.51 17.66 -2.40
CA GLU A 278 25.66 19.13 -2.39
C GLU A 278 26.74 19.64 -3.37
N LYS A 279 27.88 18.94 -3.50
CA LYS A 279 28.95 19.34 -4.44
C LYS A 279 28.44 19.23 -5.88
N ILE A 280 27.81 18.11 -6.24
CA ILE A 280 27.24 17.90 -7.58
C ILE A 280 26.16 18.96 -7.89
N ILE A 281 25.29 19.28 -6.94
CA ILE A 281 24.26 20.33 -7.12
C ILE A 281 24.91 21.71 -7.36
N LYS A 282 25.99 22.04 -6.64
CA LYS A 282 26.72 23.30 -6.79
C LYS A 282 27.51 23.37 -8.10
N GLU A 283 28.12 22.27 -8.53
CA GLU A 283 28.89 22.17 -9.79
C GLU A 283 28.00 22.21 -11.04
N THR A 284 26.87 21.49 -11.02
CA THR A 284 25.94 21.42 -12.15
C THR A 284 24.98 22.63 -12.22
N GLY A 285 24.72 23.30 -11.10
CA GLY A 285 23.69 24.34 -11.00
C GLY A 285 22.25 23.81 -11.14
N ALA A 286 22.07 22.49 -10.97
CA ALA A 286 20.80 21.78 -11.03
C ALA A 286 20.41 21.26 -9.64
N PRO A 287 19.41 21.86 -8.96
CA PRO A 287 18.94 21.37 -7.67
C PRO A 287 18.19 20.04 -7.84
N SER A 288 18.03 19.27 -6.75
CA SER A 288 17.04 18.20 -6.73
C SER A 288 15.63 18.79 -6.85
N SER A 289 14.75 18.10 -7.59
CA SER A 289 13.32 18.37 -7.65
C SER A 289 12.50 17.45 -6.75
N LEU A 290 13.10 16.46 -6.09
CA LEU A 290 12.37 15.44 -5.33
C LEU A 290 11.50 16.04 -4.22
N GLU A 291 12.04 16.96 -3.43
CA GLU A 291 11.30 17.69 -2.39
C GLU A 291 10.10 18.44 -2.96
N LYS A 292 10.30 19.14 -4.09
CA LYS A 292 9.26 19.89 -4.79
C LYS A 292 8.16 18.97 -5.31
N ILE A 293 8.50 17.76 -5.76
CA ILE A 293 7.54 16.76 -6.23
C ILE A 293 6.70 16.23 -5.06
N ILE A 294 7.33 15.89 -3.93
CA ILE A 294 6.64 15.42 -2.72
C ILE A 294 5.67 16.50 -2.22
N LEU A 295 6.14 17.75 -2.09
CA LEU A 295 5.32 18.89 -1.66
C LEU A 295 4.18 19.20 -2.65
N ALA A 296 4.40 19.06 -3.96
CA ALA A 296 3.36 19.25 -4.97
C ALA A 296 2.29 18.16 -4.88
N GLY A 297 2.67 16.89 -4.71
CA GLY A 297 1.71 15.79 -4.51
C GLY A 297 0.89 15.95 -3.23
N TYR A 298 1.53 16.32 -2.12
CA TYR A 298 0.86 16.55 -0.84
C TYR A 298 -0.18 17.70 -0.94
N ARG A 299 0.19 18.80 -1.61
CA ARG A 299 -0.74 19.92 -1.88
C ARG A 299 -1.83 19.58 -2.90
N ALA A 300 -1.53 18.76 -3.91
CA ALA A 300 -2.52 18.28 -4.87
C ALA A 300 -3.62 17.44 -4.18
N LEU A 301 -3.26 16.61 -3.19
CA LEU A 301 -4.20 15.91 -2.31
C LEU A 301 -4.96 16.82 -1.33
N GLN A 302 -4.76 18.14 -1.40
CA GLN A 302 -5.36 19.14 -0.50
C GLN A 302 -5.08 18.84 0.97
N LEU A 303 -3.89 18.31 1.26
CA LEU A 303 -3.41 18.06 2.61
C LEU A 303 -2.59 19.25 3.11
N CYS A 304 -2.73 19.52 4.41
CA CYS A 304 -1.89 20.40 5.21
C CYS A 304 -1.61 19.71 6.56
N TYR A 305 -0.79 20.32 7.41
CA TYR A 305 -0.59 19.80 8.77
C TYR A 305 -0.47 20.93 9.79
N PHE A 306 -0.81 20.58 11.03
CA PHE A 306 -0.48 21.36 12.21
C PHE A 306 0.57 20.62 13.03
N PHE A 307 1.29 21.34 13.88
CA PHE A 307 2.31 20.80 14.76
C PHE A 307 1.80 20.66 16.20
N THR A 308 2.18 19.56 16.85
CA THR A 308 2.28 19.50 18.31
C THR A 308 3.76 19.48 18.67
N CYS A 309 4.17 20.30 19.63
CA CYS A 309 5.58 20.46 20.01
C CYS A 309 5.77 20.35 21.52
N GLY A 310 6.86 19.74 21.94
CA GLY A 310 7.28 19.58 23.32
C GLY A 310 8.61 18.81 23.40
N LYS A 311 9.14 18.62 24.60
CA LYS A 311 10.39 17.85 24.82
C LYS A 311 10.24 16.35 24.56
N ASP A 312 9.03 15.82 24.64
CA ASP A 312 8.79 14.39 24.41
C ASP A 312 8.55 14.09 22.93
N GLU A 313 7.81 14.95 22.22
CA GLU A 313 7.53 14.78 20.79
C GLU A 313 7.36 16.13 20.05
N VAL A 314 7.96 16.22 18.86
CA VAL A 314 7.53 17.18 17.81
C VAL A 314 6.94 16.37 16.66
N LYS A 315 5.71 16.71 16.28
CA LYS A 315 4.92 15.93 15.30
C LYS A 315 4.08 16.79 14.39
N ALA A 316 4.13 16.48 13.10
CA ALA A 316 3.26 17.06 12.08
C ALA A 316 2.04 16.16 11.85
N TRP A 317 0.84 16.69 12.11
CA TRP A 317 -0.42 15.96 12.00
C TRP A 317 -1.14 16.31 10.70
N THR A 318 -1.05 15.41 9.71
CA THR A 318 -1.79 15.50 8.43
C THR A 318 -3.30 15.66 8.64
N ILE A 319 -3.86 16.70 8.02
CA ILE A 319 -5.29 17.01 7.91
C ILE A 319 -5.61 17.49 6.48
N GLN A 320 -6.88 17.55 6.09
CA GLN A 320 -7.28 18.20 4.84
C GLN A 320 -7.44 19.72 5.03
N VAL A 321 -7.13 20.51 4.02
CA VAL A 321 -7.37 21.96 4.01
C VAL A 321 -8.85 22.25 4.28
N GLY A 322 -9.13 23.17 5.20
CA GLY A 322 -10.50 23.46 5.65
C GLY A 322 -10.97 22.65 6.88
N THR A 323 -10.16 21.72 7.39
CA THR A 323 -10.48 20.96 8.61
C THR A 323 -10.64 21.90 9.82
N LYS A 324 -11.75 21.75 10.55
CA LYS A 324 -12.01 22.52 11.78
C LYS A 324 -11.26 21.96 12.97
N ALA A 325 -10.96 22.82 13.94
CA ALA A 325 -10.21 22.48 15.16
C ALA A 325 -10.70 21.21 15.91
N PRO A 326 -12.01 20.92 16.06
CA PRO A 326 -12.45 19.68 16.72
C PRO A 326 -12.07 18.41 15.94
N HIS A 327 -12.19 18.41 14.62
CA HIS A 327 -11.83 17.27 13.77
C HIS A 327 -10.30 17.10 13.69
N ALA A 328 -9.55 18.21 13.69
CA ALA A 328 -8.09 18.17 13.81
C ALA A 328 -7.63 17.57 15.15
N ALA A 329 -8.30 17.91 16.25
CA ALA A 329 -8.06 17.29 17.56
C ALA A 329 -8.39 15.79 17.56
N GLY A 330 -9.49 15.41 16.90
CA GLY A 330 -9.89 14.02 16.67
C GLY A 330 -8.83 13.16 15.99
N ARG A 331 -7.98 13.78 15.15
CA ARG A 331 -6.88 13.07 14.47
C ARG A 331 -5.76 12.64 15.42
N ILE A 332 -5.61 13.31 16.57
CA ILE A 332 -4.75 12.87 17.68
C ILE A 332 -5.44 11.75 18.46
N HIS A 333 -6.66 12.01 18.94
CA HIS A 333 -7.48 11.03 19.64
C HIS A 333 -8.97 11.34 19.52
N THR A 334 -9.82 10.33 19.27
CA THR A 334 -11.26 10.55 19.04
C THR A 334 -12.00 11.19 20.23
N ASP A 335 -11.47 11.05 21.45
CA ASP A 335 -12.06 11.71 22.62
C ASP A 335 -11.73 13.20 22.73
N PHE A 336 -10.67 13.69 22.07
CA PHE A 336 -10.41 15.13 21.98
C PHE A 336 -11.44 15.84 21.09
N GLU A 337 -11.94 15.17 20.05
CA GLU A 337 -13.03 15.69 19.22
C GLU A 337 -14.35 15.74 19.99
N LYS A 338 -14.73 14.64 20.64
CA LYS A 338 -15.96 14.55 21.46
C LYS A 338 -15.93 15.55 22.63
N GLY A 339 -14.78 15.61 23.33
CA GLY A 339 -14.56 16.45 24.50
C GLY A 339 -14.12 17.88 24.20
N PHE A 340 -14.02 18.29 22.92
CA PHE A 340 -13.38 19.56 22.52
C PHE A 340 -13.93 20.78 23.26
N ILE A 341 -13.03 21.50 23.95
CA ILE A 341 -13.30 22.79 24.60
C ILE A 341 -12.79 23.90 23.69
N MET A 342 -11.48 23.93 23.44
CA MET A 342 -10.78 24.95 22.64
C MET A 342 -9.45 24.43 22.09
N ALA A 343 -8.94 25.10 21.06
CA ALA A 343 -7.56 24.96 20.58
C ALA A 343 -6.77 26.22 20.96
N GLU A 344 -5.59 26.06 21.55
CA GLU A 344 -4.65 27.15 21.77
C GLU A 344 -3.63 27.12 20.64
N VAL A 345 -3.60 28.18 19.83
CA VAL A 345 -2.94 28.22 18.52
C VAL A 345 -1.90 29.32 18.48
N MET A 346 -0.68 28.96 18.05
CA MET A 346 0.38 29.88 17.66
C MET A 346 0.67 29.68 16.16
N LYS A 347 0.98 30.76 15.44
CA LYS A 347 1.54 30.63 14.08
C LYS A 347 3.01 30.28 14.17
N TYR A 348 3.49 29.41 13.28
CA TYR A 348 4.92 29.09 13.19
C TYR A 348 5.79 30.35 13.03
N ASP A 349 5.39 31.31 12.18
CA ASP A 349 6.16 32.53 11.95
C ASP A 349 6.28 33.39 13.22
N ASP A 350 5.19 33.51 13.98
CA ASP A 350 5.19 34.20 15.28
C ASP A 350 6.08 33.47 16.30
N PHE A 351 6.03 32.14 16.35
CA PHE A 351 6.89 31.34 17.22
C PHE A 351 8.37 31.48 16.86
N LYS A 352 8.69 31.53 15.56
CA LYS A 352 10.04 31.74 15.05
C LYS A 352 10.56 33.15 15.31
N GLU A 353 9.69 34.17 15.26
CA GLU A 353 10.02 35.56 15.56
C GLU A 353 10.39 35.75 17.04
N PHE A 354 9.59 35.22 17.96
CA PHE A 354 9.78 35.45 19.42
C PHE A 354 10.55 34.35 20.15
N GLY A 355 10.77 33.21 19.50
CA GLY A 355 11.65 32.13 19.95
C GLY A 355 11.19 31.33 21.18
N ASN A 356 10.10 31.69 21.87
CA ASN A 356 9.49 30.87 22.92
C ASN A 356 8.02 31.22 23.16
N GLU A 357 7.25 30.27 23.70
CA GLU A 357 5.80 30.43 23.90
C GLU A 357 5.41 31.58 24.83
N ASN A 358 6.23 31.89 25.85
CA ASN A 358 5.92 32.94 26.81
C ASN A 358 6.03 34.33 26.16
N ALA A 359 6.97 34.52 25.24
CA ALA A 359 7.07 35.73 24.44
C ALA A 359 5.90 35.84 23.43
N VAL A 360 5.52 34.75 22.75
CA VAL A 360 4.32 34.72 21.88
C VAL A 360 3.03 35.03 22.67
N LYS A 361 2.93 34.59 23.93
CA LYS A 361 1.84 34.92 24.86
C LYS A 361 1.87 36.39 25.29
N ALA A 362 3.04 36.96 25.59
CA ALA A 362 3.20 38.36 25.98
C ALA A 362 2.78 39.33 24.87
N GLU A 363 3.10 39.02 23.61
CA GLU A 363 2.69 39.79 22.42
C GLU A 363 1.22 39.55 22.01
N GLY A 364 0.45 38.79 22.78
CA GLY A 364 -0.97 38.51 22.50
C GLY A 364 -1.22 37.67 21.23
N LYS A 365 -0.16 37.10 20.63
CA LYS A 365 -0.25 36.28 19.41
C LYS A 365 -0.63 34.82 19.71
N TYR A 366 -0.64 34.40 20.97
CA TYR A 366 -1.16 33.11 21.44
C TYR A 366 -2.70 33.11 21.50
N ARG A 367 -3.38 32.49 20.53
CA ARG A 367 -4.83 32.63 20.33
C ARG A 367 -5.62 31.45 20.86
N GLN A 368 -6.66 31.71 21.63
CA GLN A 368 -7.67 30.69 22.00
C GLN A 368 -8.76 30.64 20.94
N GLN A 369 -8.96 29.46 20.35
CA GLN A 369 -9.81 29.22 19.20
C GLN A 369 -10.93 28.22 19.50
N GLY A 370 -12.15 28.56 19.07
CA GLY A 370 -13.35 27.74 19.28
C GLY A 370 -13.62 26.73 18.16
N LYS A 371 -14.75 26.03 18.27
CA LYS A 371 -15.15 24.91 17.37
C LYS A 371 -15.26 25.28 15.87
N ASN A 372 -15.37 26.57 15.55
CA ASN A 372 -15.48 27.06 14.18
C ASN A 372 -14.14 27.51 13.56
N TYR A 373 -13.04 27.48 14.31
CA TYR A 373 -11.72 27.76 13.75
C TYR A 373 -11.35 26.69 12.72
N ILE A 374 -10.94 27.15 11.54
CA ILE A 374 -10.34 26.34 10.49
C ILE A 374 -8.84 26.31 10.79
N VAL A 375 -8.26 25.12 10.89
CA VAL A 375 -6.82 24.97 11.13
C VAL A 375 -6.05 25.37 9.86
N GLU A 376 -5.03 26.19 10.04
CA GLU A 376 -4.16 26.66 8.97
C GLU A 376 -2.85 25.84 8.93
N ASP A 377 -2.21 25.78 7.76
CA ASP A 377 -0.99 25.01 7.56
C ASP A 377 0.18 25.57 8.38
N GLY A 378 0.83 24.72 9.16
CA GLY A 378 1.92 25.10 10.07
C GLY A 378 1.47 25.77 11.38
N ASP A 379 0.18 25.74 11.72
CA ASP A 379 -0.28 26.08 13.07
C ASP A 379 0.41 25.19 14.12
N ILE A 380 0.92 25.76 15.20
CA ILE A 380 1.37 25.02 16.38
C ILE A 380 0.21 25.03 17.38
N ILE A 381 -0.34 23.85 17.70
CA ILE A 381 -1.61 23.73 18.42
C ILE A 381 -1.49 22.88 19.69
N TYR A 382 -2.06 23.40 20.77
CA TYR A 382 -2.38 22.66 21.99
C TYR A 382 -3.89 22.54 22.16
N PHE A 383 -4.44 21.32 22.23
CA PHE A 383 -5.89 21.11 22.36
C PHE A 383 -6.31 20.92 23.82
N LYS A 384 -7.37 21.63 24.23
CA LYS A 384 -8.04 21.44 25.52
C LYS A 384 -9.35 20.69 25.30
N ALA A 385 -9.48 19.53 25.94
CA ALA A 385 -10.66 18.68 25.84
C ALA A 385 -11.04 18.09 27.21
N ASN A 386 -12.33 17.81 27.41
CA ASN A 386 -12.84 17.10 28.59
C ASN A 386 -13.02 15.61 28.25
N THR A 387 -11.95 14.83 28.45
CA THR A 387 -12.00 13.37 28.42
C THR A 387 -12.78 12.83 29.63
N GLY A 388 -13.55 11.76 29.48
CA GLY A 388 -14.52 11.30 30.50
C GLY A 388 -13.97 10.81 31.87
N GLY A 389 -12.68 11.00 32.16
CA GLY A 389 -12.00 10.62 33.39
C GLY A 389 -11.38 11.83 34.11
N GLY A 390 -12.17 12.89 34.29
CA GLY A 390 -11.65 14.21 34.71
C GLY A 390 -10.95 14.94 33.56
N SER A 391 -10.67 16.23 33.77
CA SER A 391 -9.98 17.06 32.78
C SER A 391 -8.52 16.64 32.65
N ILE A 392 -8.25 15.66 31.78
CA ILE A 392 -6.90 15.30 31.34
C ILE A 392 -6.46 16.35 30.32
N SER A 393 -5.98 17.48 30.82
CA SER A 393 -4.92 18.20 30.11
C SER A 393 -3.74 17.24 29.97
N TYR A 394 -3.31 16.97 28.74
CA TYR A 394 -1.98 16.41 28.51
C TYR A 394 -0.98 17.51 28.86
N ASP A 395 -0.64 17.56 30.14
CA ASP A 395 0.23 18.56 30.73
C ASP A 395 1.67 18.09 30.49
N PHE A 396 2.19 18.37 29.28
CA PHE A 396 3.64 18.35 29.04
C PHE A 396 4.26 19.48 29.86
N GLN A 397 4.43 19.23 31.17
CA GLN A 397 4.63 20.32 32.12
C GLN A 397 5.91 21.09 31.87
N GLN A 398 5.72 22.41 31.90
CA GLN A 398 6.75 23.41 32.07
C GLN A 398 7.68 23.03 33.23
N GLN A 399 8.98 22.94 32.97
CA GLN A 399 9.97 23.22 34.00
C GLN A 399 10.59 24.59 33.70
N ASN A 400 10.12 25.59 34.44
CA ASN A 400 10.73 26.91 34.50
C ASN A 400 12.14 26.78 35.08
N TYR A 401 13.16 27.02 34.26
CA TYR A 401 14.51 27.30 34.74
C TYR A 401 14.93 28.69 34.29
N SER A 402 15.12 29.56 35.29
CA SER A 402 15.72 30.88 35.13
C SER A 402 17.18 30.74 34.67
N LEU A 403 17.45 30.99 33.39
CA LEU A 403 18.82 31.07 32.89
C LEU A 403 19.47 32.39 33.33
N SER A 404 20.34 32.29 34.33
CA SER A 404 21.25 33.37 34.71
C SER A 404 22.71 32.94 34.50
N GLN A 405 23.43 33.74 33.71
CA GLN A 405 24.90 33.76 33.55
C GLN A 405 25.52 32.69 32.61
N PRO A 406 26.72 32.96 32.03
CA PRO A 406 26.87 32.87 30.58
C PRO A 406 27.79 31.74 30.07
N TYR A 407 27.78 31.57 28.74
CA TYR A 407 28.67 30.70 27.97
C TYR A 407 30.16 30.91 28.30
N ALA A 408 30.84 29.82 28.65
CA ALA A 408 32.30 29.71 28.62
C ALA A 408 32.71 28.89 27.39
N GLN A 409 33.65 29.41 26.60
CA GLN A 409 34.28 28.68 25.50
C GLN A 409 35.18 27.57 26.07
N TYR A 410 35.14 26.37 25.50
CA TYR A 410 36.26 25.45 25.54
C TYR A 410 36.48 24.77 24.19
N SER A 411 37.74 24.68 23.82
CA SER A 411 38.26 24.15 22.56
C SER A 411 39.22 22.99 22.81
N ASN A 412 39.49 22.25 21.73
CA ASN A 412 40.59 21.30 21.54
C ASN A 412 40.46 19.88 22.11
N ASP A 413 40.56 18.94 21.16
CA ASP A 413 41.51 17.83 21.12
C ASP A 413 41.56 16.86 22.33
N ASN A 414 41.05 15.63 22.11
CA ASN A 414 41.86 14.41 21.94
C ASN A 414 40.99 13.17 22.20
N PHE A 415 40.77 12.32 21.18
CA PHE A 415 40.71 10.88 21.41
C PHE A 415 41.20 10.11 20.19
N ILE A 416 42.11 9.17 20.41
CA ILE A 416 42.85 8.43 19.39
C ILE A 416 42.10 7.11 19.07
N PRO A 417 41.99 6.69 17.79
CA PRO A 417 41.34 5.43 17.42
C PRO A 417 42.23 4.22 17.70
N SER A 418 41.62 3.06 17.99
CA SER A 418 42.30 1.76 18.08
C SER A 418 41.91 0.87 16.90
N PRO A 419 42.85 0.14 16.25
CA PRO A 419 42.61 -0.48 14.95
C PRO A 419 42.37 -2.00 15.02
N TYR A 420 41.54 -2.51 14.11
CA TYR A 420 41.73 -3.84 13.53
C TYR A 420 41.58 -3.77 12.01
N ASN A 421 42.42 -4.53 11.31
CA ASN A 421 42.72 -4.34 9.89
C ASN A 421 43.03 -5.72 9.26
N PHE A 422 43.08 -5.78 7.92
CA PHE A 422 43.28 -6.96 7.06
C PHE A 422 42.04 -7.88 6.92
N ASN A 423 41.71 -8.41 5.75
CA ASN A 423 42.49 -8.46 4.51
C ASN A 423 41.63 -8.44 3.23
N SER A 424 42.15 -7.82 2.17
CA SER A 424 41.58 -7.86 0.82
C SER A 424 42.09 -9.07 0.04
N GLN A 425 41.22 -9.80 -0.66
CA GLN A 425 41.61 -10.55 -1.86
C GLN A 425 40.66 -10.26 -3.02
N VAL A 426 41.21 -9.59 -4.02
CA VAL A 426 40.62 -9.42 -5.34
C VAL A 426 40.77 -10.74 -6.09
N ASN A 427 39.69 -11.23 -6.71
CA ASN A 427 39.80 -12.20 -7.81
C ASN A 427 38.70 -11.97 -8.84
N ASN A 428 39.12 -11.80 -10.10
CA ASN A 428 38.23 -11.64 -11.25
C ASN A 428 37.66 -12.99 -11.68
N HIS A 429 36.33 -13.12 -11.77
CA HIS A 429 35.66 -13.87 -12.83
C HIS A 429 34.29 -13.19 -13.08
N GLN A 430 34.12 -12.44 -14.17
CA GLN A 430 33.91 -12.90 -15.55
C GLN A 430 32.43 -13.26 -15.81
N PHE A 431 31.80 -12.43 -16.64
CA PHE A 431 30.40 -12.48 -17.05
C PHE A 431 29.93 -13.87 -17.50
N TYR A 432 28.73 -14.27 -17.05
CA TYR A 432 27.86 -15.20 -17.79
C TYR A 432 26.38 -14.90 -17.50
N CYS A 433 25.67 -14.41 -18.50
CA CYS A 433 24.21 -14.47 -18.56
C CYS A 433 23.81 -15.70 -19.38
N PRO A 434 22.88 -16.55 -18.92
CA PRO A 434 22.19 -17.50 -19.77
C PRO A 434 20.85 -16.89 -20.23
N ASN A 435 20.78 -16.55 -21.52
CA ASN A 435 19.52 -16.50 -22.25
C ASN A 435 19.33 -17.84 -22.98
N ASP A 436 18.10 -18.05 -23.45
CA ASP A 436 17.64 -19.01 -24.47
C ASP A 436 17.03 -20.38 -24.06
N TYR A 437 16.10 -20.77 -24.95
CA TYR A 437 15.45 -22.07 -25.17
C TYR A 437 14.22 -22.44 -24.29
N MET A 438 13.06 -22.86 -24.84
CA MET A 438 12.52 -22.66 -26.20
C MET A 438 11.01 -23.01 -26.28
N ARG A 439 10.23 -22.16 -26.96
CA ARG A 439 9.17 -22.46 -27.95
C ARG A 439 8.56 -23.89 -28.02
N SER A 440 7.30 -24.06 -27.59
CA SER A 440 6.25 -24.94 -28.17
C SER A 440 4.92 -24.74 -27.40
N THR A 441 3.69 -24.90 -27.91
CA THR A 441 3.12 -25.12 -29.26
C THR A 441 1.68 -24.51 -29.30
N ALA A 442 1.03 -24.39 -30.46
CA ALA A 442 -0.36 -23.90 -30.57
C ALA A 442 -1.40 -25.01 -30.83
N THR A 443 -2.56 -24.94 -30.17
CA THR A 443 -3.84 -25.52 -30.61
C THR A 443 -5.01 -24.68 -30.07
N SER A 444 -6.01 -24.44 -30.90
CA SER A 444 -7.20 -23.62 -30.62
C SER A 444 -8.36 -24.43 -30.02
N ASN A 445 -9.17 -23.82 -29.14
CA ASN A 445 -10.60 -23.56 -29.39
C ASN A 445 -11.38 -23.00 -28.19
N GLN A 446 -12.31 -22.08 -28.50
CA GLN A 446 -13.60 -21.80 -27.85
C GLN A 446 -13.63 -21.18 -26.43
N ASN A 447 -13.91 -19.87 -26.44
CA ASN A 447 -14.89 -19.13 -25.61
C ASN A 447 -15.47 -19.83 -24.37
N ASP A 448 -15.21 -19.27 -23.18
CA ASP A 448 -16.23 -18.68 -22.29
C ASP A 448 -15.57 -18.16 -21.00
N ASP A 449 -14.85 -17.03 -21.04
CA ASP A 449 -14.20 -16.45 -19.86
C ASP A 449 -14.85 -15.13 -19.42
N VAL A 450 -15.54 -15.22 -18.28
CA VAL A 450 -16.29 -14.18 -17.60
C VAL A 450 -15.48 -13.71 -16.39
N TYR A 451 -14.94 -12.49 -16.43
CA TYR A 451 -14.28 -11.77 -15.33
C TYR A 451 -13.27 -12.57 -14.47
N ASP A 452 -12.00 -12.62 -14.88
CA ASP A 452 -10.89 -12.90 -13.94
C ASP A 452 -10.30 -11.59 -13.39
N GLU A 453 -10.97 -11.04 -12.37
CA GLU A 453 -10.24 -10.41 -11.25
C GLU A 453 -9.78 -11.55 -10.34
N PRO A 454 -8.50 -11.61 -9.88
CA PRO A 454 -8.11 -12.61 -8.90
C PRO A 454 -8.99 -12.42 -7.65
N PRO A 455 -9.67 -13.47 -7.15
CA PRO A 455 -10.65 -13.32 -6.09
C PRO A 455 -9.99 -12.75 -4.83
N LEU A 456 -10.70 -11.88 -4.11
CA LEU A 456 -10.32 -11.13 -2.89
C LEU A 456 -9.52 -11.87 -1.80
N LEU A 457 -9.41 -13.20 -1.88
CA LEU A 457 -8.69 -14.06 -0.96
C LEU A 457 -7.25 -14.33 -1.44
N GLU A 458 -6.94 -14.20 -2.73
CA GLU A 458 -5.57 -14.22 -3.24
C GLU A 458 -4.78 -12.97 -2.78
N GLU A 459 -5.43 -11.81 -2.65
CA GLU A 459 -4.86 -10.63 -1.95
C GLU A 459 -4.56 -10.88 -0.46
N LEU A 460 -5.18 -11.89 0.15
CA LEU A 460 -4.91 -12.35 1.52
C LEU A 460 -3.88 -13.49 1.57
N GLY A 461 -3.25 -13.84 0.45
CA GLY A 461 -2.27 -14.94 0.33
C GLY A 461 -2.90 -16.33 0.21
N ILE A 462 -4.21 -16.42 -0.08
CA ILE A 462 -4.97 -17.68 -0.17
C ILE A 462 -5.16 -18.02 -1.66
N ASN A 463 -4.15 -18.66 -2.27
CA ASN A 463 -4.17 -19.05 -3.68
C ASN A 463 -5.09 -20.27 -3.91
N PHE A 464 -6.29 -20.04 -4.44
CA PHE A 464 -7.32 -21.09 -4.55
C PHE A 464 -6.98 -22.20 -5.53
N ASP A 465 -6.35 -21.87 -6.66
CA ASP A 465 -5.88 -22.88 -7.62
C ASP A 465 -4.82 -23.79 -6.97
N HIS A 466 -3.92 -23.21 -6.17
CA HIS A 466 -2.92 -23.96 -5.41
C HIS A 466 -3.54 -24.86 -4.34
N ILE A 467 -4.49 -24.33 -3.57
CA ILE A 467 -5.27 -25.09 -2.57
C ILE A 467 -5.97 -26.27 -3.25
N PHE A 468 -6.66 -26.01 -4.36
CA PHE A 468 -7.40 -27.03 -5.11
C PHE A 468 -6.46 -28.09 -5.71
N LYS A 469 -5.33 -27.68 -6.30
CA LYS A 469 -4.30 -28.60 -6.83
C LYS A 469 -3.67 -29.45 -5.73
N LYS A 470 -3.30 -28.88 -4.58
CA LYS A 470 -2.81 -29.63 -3.41
C LYS A 470 -3.86 -30.62 -2.89
N THR A 471 -5.09 -30.17 -2.67
CA THR A 471 -6.22 -31.02 -2.28
C THR A 471 -6.44 -32.18 -3.26
N LYS A 472 -6.40 -31.91 -4.58
CA LYS A 472 -6.51 -32.94 -5.62
C LYS A 472 -5.33 -33.92 -5.61
N SER A 473 -4.11 -33.44 -5.36
CA SER A 473 -2.92 -34.29 -5.19
C SER A 473 -3.00 -35.18 -3.95
N VAL A 474 -3.65 -34.74 -2.87
CA VAL A 474 -3.91 -35.58 -1.69
C VAL A 474 -4.99 -36.62 -1.97
N LEU A 475 -6.06 -36.23 -2.69
CA LEU A 475 -7.16 -37.13 -3.05
C LEU A 475 -6.79 -38.15 -4.13
N ASN A 476 -5.72 -37.94 -4.89
CA ASN A 476 -5.19 -38.95 -5.82
C ASN A 476 -3.72 -39.30 -5.52
N PRO A 477 -3.45 -40.23 -4.59
CA PRO A 477 -2.10 -40.63 -4.21
C PRO A 477 -1.32 -41.32 -5.34
N PHE A 478 -1.94 -41.60 -6.50
CA PHE A 478 -1.29 -42.22 -7.66
C PHE A 478 -0.78 -41.19 -8.69
N THR A 479 -1.17 -39.92 -8.59
CA THR A 479 -0.67 -38.85 -9.46
C THR A 479 0.71 -38.36 -8.98
N THR A 480 1.57 -37.94 -9.91
CA THR A 480 2.81 -37.22 -9.59
C THR A 480 2.48 -35.78 -9.20
N PRO A 481 2.94 -35.28 -8.03
CA PRO A 481 2.72 -33.89 -7.67
C PRO A 481 3.44 -32.96 -8.66
N ASP A 482 2.75 -31.92 -9.10
CA ASP A 482 3.30 -30.84 -9.91
C ASP A 482 4.27 -30.03 -9.05
N LEU A 483 5.54 -29.87 -9.45
CA LEU A 483 6.53 -29.19 -8.62
C LEU A 483 6.16 -27.73 -8.33
N SER A 484 5.41 -27.06 -9.21
CA SER A 484 4.92 -25.69 -8.97
C SER A 484 4.02 -25.59 -7.73
N ILE A 485 3.47 -26.70 -7.24
CA ILE A 485 2.62 -26.73 -6.04
C ILE A 485 3.41 -26.86 -4.73
N LEU A 486 4.73 -26.98 -4.79
CA LEU A 486 5.57 -27.30 -3.62
C LEU A 486 6.33 -26.10 -3.03
N ASP A 487 6.53 -25.04 -3.81
CA ASP A 487 7.32 -23.87 -3.39
C ASP A 487 6.48 -22.80 -2.66
N ASP A 488 5.17 -22.74 -2.88
CA ASP A 488 4.23 -21.84 -2.17
C ASP A 488 3.58 -22.54 -0.97
N VAL A 489 3.50 -21.84 0.17
CA VAL A 489 3.21 -22.39 1.51
C VAL A 489 1.94 -21.79 2.10
N ASP A 490 0.80 -22.30 1.65
CA ASP A 490 -0.52 -22.01 2.22
C ASP A 490 -0.76 -22.70 3.60
N LEU A 491 -1.44 -22.00 4.50
CA LEU A 491 -1.96 -22.52 5.77
C LEU A 491 -3.50 -22.50 5.89
N ALA A 492 -4.22 -21.85 4.96
CA ALA A 492 -5.67 -21.74 4.99
C ALA A 492 -6.36 -23.10 4.77
N GLY A 493 -6.00 -23.85 3.72
CA GLY A 493 -6.51 -25.20 3.48
C GLY A 493 -6.25 -26.18 4.66
N PRO A 494 -5.01 -26.27 5.16
CA PRO A 494 -4.64 -27.02 6.37
C PRO A 494 -5.51 -26.70 7.59
N LEU A 495 -5.75 -25.41 7.84
CA LEU A 495 -6.56 -24.95 8.97
C LEU A 495 -8.04 -25.34 8.78
N VAL A 496 -8.58 -25.22 7.56
CA VAL A 496 -9.94 -25.66 7.23
C VAL A 496 -10.11 -27.16 7.44
N PHE A 497 -9.17 -28.01 7.01
CA PHE A 497 -9.26 -29.46 7.23
C PHE A 497 -9.10 -29.86 8.69
N CYS A 498 -8.24 -29.17 9.45
CA CYS A 498 -8.11 -29.36 10.89
C CYS A 498 -9.42 -28.98 11.63
N LEU A 499 -10.04 -27.85 11.27
CA LEU A 499 -11.33 -27.42 11.82
C LEU A 499 -12.45 -28.40 11.44
N ALA A 500 -12.49 -28.87 10.20
CA ALA A 500 -13.46 -29.84 9.73
C ALA A 500 -13.34 -31.19 10.47
N PHE A 501 -12.11 -31.66 10.71
CA PHE A 501 -11.86 -32.86 11.52
C PHE A 501 -12.30 -32.68 12.98
N ALA A 502 -11.99 -31.53 13.60
CA ALA A 502 -12.45 -31.23 14.95
C ALA A 502 -13.98 -31.16 15.05
N CYS A 503 -14.64 -30.62 14.01
CA CYS A 503 -16.09 -30.56 13.92
C CYS A 503 -16.73 -31.95 13.72
N SER A 504 -16.14 -32.83 12.89
CA SER A 504 -16.65 -34.19 12.71
C SER A 504 -16.47 -35.05 13.95
N LEU A 505 -15.41 -34.86 14.74
CA LEU A 505 -15.29 -35.45 16.09
C LEU A 505 -16.35 -34.91 17.06
N LEU A 506 -16.67 -33.62 17.02
CA LEU A 506 -17.74 -33.02 17.83
C LEU A 506 -19.11 -33.64 17.50
N LEU A 507 -19.41 -33.90 16.22
CA LEU A 507 -20.63 -34.60 15.79
C LEU A 507 -20.70 -36.06 16.28
N LEU A 508 -19.56 -36.71 16.52
CA LEU A 508 -19.47 -38.01 17.17
C LEU A 508 -19.60 -37.93 18.72
N GLY A 509 -19.80 -36.74 19.28
CA GLY A 509 -19.86 -36.50 20.73
C GLY A 509 -18.48 -36.45 21.41
N LYS A 510 -17.38 -36.45 20.63
CA LYS A 510 -16.00 -36.54 21.12
C LYS A 510 -15.34 -35.17 21.20
N ILE A 511 -15.26 -34.61 22.40
CA ILE A 511 -14.66 -33.28 22.64
C ILE A 511 -13.14 -33.40 22.80
N HIS A 512 -12.42 -33.57 21.68
CA HIS A 512 -10.95 -33.76 21.66
C HIS A 512 -10.15 -32.57 21.12
N PHE A 513 -10.71 -31.36 21.07
CA PHE A 513 -10.06 -30.18 20.47
C PHE A 513 -8.62 -29.93 20.97
N GLY A 514 -8.40 -29.99 22.29
CA GLY A 514 -7.05 -29.82 22.87
C GLY A 514 -6.08 -30.96 22.52
N TYR A 515 -6.57 -32.19 22.37
CA TYR A 515 -5.74 -33.33 21.94
C TYR A 515 -5.35 -33.20 20.47
N VAL A 516 -6.29 -32.83 19.59
CA VAL A 516 -6.03 -32.55 18.17
C VAL A 516 -4.94 -31.49 18.03
N TYR A 517 -5.07 -30.36 18.76
CA TYR A 517 -4.04 -29.31 18.76
C TYR A 517 -2.67 -29.81 19.26
N GLY A 518 -2.64 -30.57 20.37
CA GLY A 518 -1.41 -31.15 20.92
C GLY A 518 -0.72 -32.15 19.98
N ILE A 519 -1.49 -32.99 19.28
CA ILE A 519 -0.96 -33.99 18.34
C ILE A 519 -0.47 -33.31 17.05
N VAL A 520 -1.21 -32.33 16.51
CA VAL A 520 -0.77 -31.54 15.34
C VAL A 520 0.55 -30.81 15.66
N THR A 521 0.63 -30.11 16.79
CA THR A 521 1.84 -29.37 17.18
C THR A 521 3.03 -30.29 17.42
N LEU A 522 2.88 -31.38 18.18
CA LEU A 522 3.95 -32.36 18.42
C LEU A 522 4.40 -33.04 17.12
N GLY A 523 3.45 -33.41 16.26
CA GLY A 523 3.72 -34.06 14.98
C GLY A 523 4.45 -33.15 14.00
N ASN A 524 4.06 -31.87 13.91
CA ASN A 524 4.78 -30.88 13.10
C ASN A 524 6.23 -30.70 13.57
N VAL A 525 6.47 -30.56 14.87
CA VAL A 525 7.83 -30.43 15.43
C VAL A 525 8.67 -31.68 15.19
N GLY A 526 8.11 -32.87 15.46
CA GLY A 526 8.79 -34.14 15.24
C GLY A 526 9.13 -34.40 13.77
N MET A 527 8.18 -34.12 12.86
CA MET A 527 8.37 -34.30 11.43
C MET A 527 9.34 -33.26 10.84
N TYR A 528 9.32 -32.01 11.31
CA TYR A 528 10.29 -30.98 10.95
C TYR A 528 11.72 -31.36 11.36
N GLY A 529 11.91 -31.88 12.57
CA GLY A 529 13.21 -32.37 13.04
C GLY A 529 13.70 -33.57 12.22
N LEU A 530 12.82 -34.53 11.94
CA LEU A 530 13.15 -35.72 11.15
C LEU A 530 13.49 -35.38 9.69
N LEU A 531 12.71 -34.51 9.04
CA LEU A 531 12.96 -34.11 7.66
C LEU A 531 14.25 -33.30 7.52
N ASN A 532 14.56 -32.38 8.45
CA ASN A 532 15.82 -31.65 8.43
C ASN A 532 17.05 -32.49 8.82
N LEU A 533 16.86 -33.65 9.45
CA LEU A 533 17.93 -34.64 9.66
C LEU A 533 18.21 -35.46 8.38
N MET A 534 17.22 -35.60 7.49
CA MET A 534 17.31 -36.42 6.27
C MET A 534 17.53 -35.61 4.99
N ALA A 535 17.20 -34.33 4.97
CA ALA A 535 17.38 -33.42 3.83
C ALA A 535 18.86 -33.03 3.64
N SER A 536 19.24 -32.75 2.39
CA SER A 536 20.55 -32.21 2.07
C SER A 536 20.74 -30.79 2.66
N PRO A 537 21.95 -30.40 3.10
CA PRO A 537 22.22 -29.07 3.65
C PRO A 537 21.80 -27.92 2.71
N ASP A 538 21.84 -28.15 1.40
CA ASP A 538 21.52 -27.16 0.36
C ASP A 538 20.01 -26.91 0.17
N LYS A 539 19.13 -27.73 0.79
CA LYS A 539 17.67 -27.55 0.72
C LYS A 539 16.97 -27.85 2.06
N PRO A 540 17.13 -26.98 3.08
CA PRO A 540 16.46 -27.15 4.37
C PRO A 540 14.93 -27.04 4.24
N CYS A 541 14.22 -27.83 5.05
CA CYS A 541 12.76 -27.87 5.10
C CYS A 541 12.21 -26.84 6.09
N SER A 542 11.24 -26.01 5.69
CA SER A 542 10.62 -25.02 6.59
C SER A 542 9.49 -25.64 7.43
N GLY A 543 9.33 -25.19 8.69
CA GLY A 543 8.27 -25.70 9.58
C GLY A 543 6.85 -25.40 9.09
N LEU A 544 6.68 -24.30 8.36
CA LEU A 544 5.43 -23.93 7.71
C LEU A 544 5.08 -24.89 6.55
N PHE A 545 6.08 -25.29 5.75
CA PHE A 545 5.88 -26.30 4.70
C PHE A 545 5.48 -27.67 5.28
N VAL A 546 6.11 -28.10 6.38
CA VAL A 546 5.70 -29.33 7.10
C VAL A 546 4.25 -29.24 7.58
N THR A 547 3.89 -28.12 8.19
CA THR A 547 2.52 -27.86 8.68
C THR A 547 1.50 -27.87 7.54
N SER A 548 1.84 -27.25 6.41
CA SER A 548 1.05 -27.28 5.17
C SER A 548 0.81 -28.71 4.69
N VAL A 549 1.88 -29.46 4.38
CA VAL A 549 1.76 -30.82 3.84
C VAL A 549 1.01 -31.76 4.78
N LEU A 550 1.29 -31.74 6.09
CA LEU A 550 0.59 -32.58 7.05
C LEU A 550 -0.90 -32.21 7.20
N GLY A 551 -1.24 -30.92 7.16
CA GLY A 551 -2.63 -30.48 7.24
C GLY A 551 -3.43 -30.76 5.97
N TYR A 552 -2.85 -30.60 4.78
CA TYR A 552 -3.47 -31.04 3.52
C TYR A 552 -3.75 -32.54 3.51
N CYS A 553 -2.76 -33.34 3.93
CA CYS A 553 -2.90 -34.79 4.00
C CYS A 553 -3.79 -35.31 5.15
N LEU A 554 -4.34 -34.43 6.00
CA LEU A 554 -5.40 -34.78 6.94
C LEU A 554 -6.78 -34.98 6.27
N LEU A 555 -7.00 -34.49 5.05
CA LEU A 555 -8.30 -34.53 4.37
C LEU A 555 -8.95 -35.93 4.32
N PRO A 556 -8.26 -37.04 4.01
CA PRO A 556 -8.88 -38.36 4.07
C PRO A 556 -9.33 -38.74 5.49
N MET A 557 -8.66 -38.26 6.55
CA MET A 557 -9.11 -38.47 7.94
C MET A 557 -10.41 -37.72 8.26
N VAL A 558 -10.65 -36.56 7.65
CA VAL A 558 -11.95 -35.85 7.71
C VAL A 558 -13.04 -36.72 7.09
N ILE A 559 -12.77 -37.30 5.91
CA ILE A 559 -13.71 -38.20 5.21
C ILE A 559 -14.00 -39.45 6.06
N LEU A 560 -12.99 -40.05 6.68
CA LEU A 560 -13.15 -41.19 7.59
C LEU A 560 -14.08 -40.82 8.76
N SER A 561 -13.78 -39.74 9.47
CA SER A 561 -14.55 -39.30 10.65
C SER A 561 -16.02 -38.99 10.31
N PHE A 562 -16.27 -38.31 9.20
CA PHE A 562 -17.62 -38.03 8.71
C PHE A 562 -18.36 -39.31 8.26
N SER A 563 -17.65 -40.25 7.62
CA SER A 563 -18.21 -41.55 7.19
C SER A 563 -18.56 -42.45 8.37
N SER A 564 -17.73 -42.50 9.42
CA SER A 564 -18.01 -43.24 10.65
C SER A 564 -19.28 -42.71 11.35
N PHE A 565 -19.53 -41.39 11.32
CA PHE A 565 -20.77 -40.78 11.82
C PHE A 565 -22.00 -41.20 11.01
N LEU A 566 -21.96 -41.06 9.68
CA LEU A 566 -23.11 -41.35 8.82
C LEU A 566 -23.49 -42.83 8.76
N LEU A 567 -22.50 -43.73 8.68
CA LEU A 567 -22.71 -45.14 8.37
C LEU A 567 -22.77 -46.06 9.60
N LYS A 568 -22.53 -45.52 10.81
CA LYS A 568 -22.50 -46.28 12.10
C LYS A 568 -21.72 -47.61 11.98
N LEU A 569 -20.51 -47.52 11.43
CA LEU A 569 -19.73 -48.69 11.01
C LEU A 569 -19.33 -49.59 12.18
N ASN A 570 -19.63 -50.89 12.08
CA ASN A 570 -19.24 -51.90 13.06
C ASN A 570 -17.72 -52.02 13.18
N GLY A 571 -17.21 -52.28 14.40
CA GLY A 571 -15.80 -52.08 14.78
C GLY A 571 -14.75 -52.71 13.85
N PHE A 572 -14.95 -53.95 13.38
CA PHE A 572 -13.99 -54.61 12.50
C PHE A 572 -13.92 -53.97 11.10
N ILE A 573 -15.06 -53.58 10.54
CA ILE A 573 -15.14 -52.88 9.24
C ILE A 573 -14.54 -51.48 9.38
N ASN A 574 -14.86 -50.77 10.47
CA ASN A 574 -14.29 -49.46 10.77
C ASN A 574 -12.76 -49.51 10.91
N MET A 575 -12.21 -50.59 11.50
CA MET A 575 -10.76 -50.81 11.61
C MET A 575 -10.08 -51.02 10.24
N ILE A 576 -10.67 -51.84 9.36
CA ILE A 576 -10.12 -52.06 8.00
C ILE A 576 -10.12 -50.75 7.21
N ILE A 577 -11.23 -50.00 7.27
CA ILE A 577 -11.35 -48.70 6.59
C ILE A 577 -10.33 -47.72 7.17
N ALA A 578 -10.19 -47.62 8.50
CA ALA A 578 -9.18 -46.77 9.13
C ALA A 578 -7.75 -47.08 8.65
N ILE A 579 -7.37 -48.35 8.51
CA ILE A 579 -6.06 -48.76 7.97
C ILE A 579 -5.86 -48.28 6.53
N ILE A 580 -6.87 -48.42 5.66
CA ILE A 580 -6.83 -47.92 4.27
C ILE A 580 -6.61 -46.41 4.25
N PHE A 581 -7.32 -45.67 5.10
CA PHE A 581 -7.20 -44.21 5.20
C PHE A 581 -5.87 -43.74 5.79
N ILE A 582 -5.29 -44.44 6.77
CA ILE A 582 -3.92 -44.16 7.26
C ILE A 582 -2.92 -44.35 6.13
N ILE A 583 -3.00 -45.46 5.38
CA ILE A 583 -2.11 -45.75 4.25
C ILE A 583 -2.22 -44.66 3.19
N TRP A 584 -3.44 -44.22 2.85
CA TRP A 584 -3.69 -43.10 1.93
C TRP A 584 -2.98 -41.83 2.38
N CYS A 585 -3.25 -41.33 3.60
CA CYS A 585 -2.63 -40.10 4.12
C CYS A 585 -1.10 -40.19 4.13
N SER A 586 -0.56 -41.35 4.50
CA SER A 586 0.88 -41.60 4.61
C SER A 586 1.57 -41.63 3.25
N ILE A 587 0.96 -42.24 2.23
CA ILE A 587 1.47 -42.23 0.86
C ILE A 587 1.41 -40.81 0.28
N SER A 588 0.31 -40.08 0.46
CA SER A 588 0.17 -38.71 -0.03
C SER A 588 1.21 -37.78 0.60
N ALA A 589 1.36 -37.78 1.93
CA ALA A 589 2.30 -36.92 2.63
C ALA A 589 3.76 -37.25 2.28
N SER A 590 4.13 -38.54 2.30
CA SER A 590 5.49 -38.96 1.97
C SER A 590 5.88 -38.61 0.53
N LYS A 591 4.97 -38.72 -0.45
CA LYS A 591 5.21 -38.26 -1.82
C LYS A 591 5.52 -36.77 -1.89
N LEU A 592 4.68 -35.92 -1.29
CA LEU A 592 4.87 -34.47 -1.29
C LEU A 592 6.19 -34.06 -0.63
N PHE A 593 6.55 -34.69 0.50
CA PHE A 593 7.85 -34.47 1.14
C PHE A 593 9.03 -34.89 0.27
N THR A 594 9.02 -36.11 -0.28
CA THR A 594 10.15 -36.58 -1.11
C THR A 594 10.28 -35.84 -2.43
N ALA A 595 9.18 -35.35 -3.01
CA ALA A 595 9.20 -34.55 -4.22
C ALA A 595 9.79 -33.15 -3.96
N SER A 596 9.38 -32.48 -2.88
CA SER A 596 9.87 -31.14 -2.54
C SER A 596 11.34 -31.17 -2.11
N LEU A 597 11.72 -32.10 -1.24
CA LEU A 597 13.08 -32.20 -0.69
C LEU A 597 14.05 -33.02 -1.56
N ALA A 598 13.63 -33.42 -2.78
CA ALA A 598 14.41 -34.24 -3.71
C ALA A 598 14.96 -35.55 -3.12
N MET A 599 14.26 -36.16 -2.16
CA MET A 599 14.68 -37.35 -1.41
C MET A 599 14.37 -38.65 -2.19
N ILE A 600 15.00 -38.79 -3.36
CA ILE A 600 14.78 -39.88 -4.30
C ILE A 600 15.02 -41.24 -3.61
N GLY A 601 14.04 -42.15 -3.71
CA GLY A 601 14.12 -43.50 -3.15
C GLY A 601 13.85 -43.62 -1.64
N GLN A 602 13.72 -42.52 -0.89
CA GLN A 602 13.54 -42.56 0.57
C GLN A 602 12.07 -42.55 1.03
N GLN A 603 11.11 -42.64 0.10
CA GLN A 603 9.68 -42.43 0.39
C GLN A 603 9.14 -43.32 1.52
N LEU A 604 9.53 -44.60 1.59
CA LEU A 604 9.08 -45.51 2.65
C LEU A 604 9.57 -45.10 4.04
N LEU A 605 10.76 -44.51 4.13
CA LEU A 605 11.35 -44.04 5.38
C LEU A 605 10.62 -42.79 5.92
N VAL A 606 10.10 -41.95 5.01
CA VAL A 606 9.23 -40.80 5.32
C VAL A 606 7.77 -41.24 5.58
N ALA A 607 7.31 -42.31 4.94
CA ALA A 607 5.94 -42.82 5.09
C ALA A 607 5.67 -43.42 6.48
N TYR A 608 6.66 -44.03 7.13
CA TYR A 608 6.53 -44.60 8.48
C TYR A 608 6.14 -43.56 9.56
N PRO A 609 6.87 -42.44 9.76
CA PRO A 609 6.46 -41.41 10.73
C PRO A 609 5.15 -40.73 10.34
N CYS A 610 4.84 -40.59 9.04
CA CYS A 610 3.52 -40.14 8.59
C CYS A 610 2.40 -41.10 9.04
N ALA A 611 2.62 -42.42 8.92
CA ALA A 611 1.64 -43.43 9.34
C ALA A 611 1.43 -43.45 10.85
N LEU A 612 2.47 -43.22 11.64
CA LEU A 612 2.32 -43.02 13.09
C LEU A 612 1.48 -41.77 13.39
N PHE A 613 1.77 -40.64 12.74
CA PHE A 613 1.00 -39.39 12.91
C PHE A 613 -0.48 -39.56 12.57
N TYR A 614 -0.82 -40.02 11.35
CA TYR A 614 -2.22 -40.24 10.95
C TYR A 614 -2.90 -41.37 11.72
N GLY A 615 -2.14 -42.36 12.21
CA GLY A 615 -2.62 -43.40 13.10
C GLY A 615 -3.26 -42.84 14.38
N VAL A 616 -2.73 -41.76 14.96
CA VAL A 616 -3.33 -41.14 16.15
C VAL A 616 -4.69 -40.49 15.83
N PHE A 617 -4.84 -39.83 14.68
CA PHE A 617 -6.13 -39.27 14.25
C PHE A 617 -7.15 -40.37 13.92
N ALA A 618 -6.70 -41.52 13.41
CA ALA A 618 -7.56 -42.69 13.23
C ALA A 618 -8.04 -43.26 14.56
N LEU A 619 -7.15 -43.34 15.56
CA LEU A 619 -7.51 -43.75 16.92
C LEU A 619 -8.52 -42.79 17.55
N LEU A 620 -8.33 -41.46 17.47
CA LEU A 620 -9.31 -40.46 17.93
C LEU A 620 -10.68 -40.57 17.21
N THR A 621 -10.67 -40.99 15.95
CA THR A 621 -11.89 -41.22 15.19
C THR A 621 -12.63 -42.46 15.71
N MET A 622 -11.90 -43.55 15.97
CA MET A 622 -12.47 -44.84 16.39
C MET A 622 -12.85 -44.89 17.88
N PHE A 623 -11.94 -44.50 18.77
CA PHE A 623 -12.06 -44.56 20.24
C PHE A 623 -12.36 -43.18 20.83
#